data_AF-A0A9E2X8V0-F1
#
_entry.id   AF-A0A9E2X8V0-F1
#
_cell.length_a   1.000
_cell.length_b   1.000
_cell.length_c   1.000
_cell.angle_alpha   90.00
_cell.angle_beta   90.00
_cell.angle_gamma   90.00
#
_symmetry.space_group_name_H-M   'P 1'
#
loop_
_entity.id
_entity.type
_entity.pdbx_description
1 polymer ?
#
loop_
_entity_poly.entity_id
_entity_poly.type
_entity_poly.pdbx_seq_one_letter_code
_entity_poly.pdbx_strand_id
1 'polypeptide(L)'
;MTQISQGLEAIPQTASPRGRFFTNQTFHYETLRNAGYILSQCADLGEMLETTKEIAEGDLQSWYGAWAATADRLEALAARTQDPLSKGGAYMRASTYQRMGEFL
;
A
#
# COMPACT_ATOMS: atom_id res chain seq x y z
N MET A 1 -6.08 -26.67 36.96
CA MET A 1 -6.94 -25.87 36.05
C MET A 1 -6.04 -25.16 35.07
N THR A 2 -6.42 -25.27 33.80
CA THR A 2 -5.62 -25.13 32.59
C THR A 2 -5.20 -23.70 32.26
N GLN A 3 -3.93 -23.57 31.87
CA GLN A 3 -3.29 -22.54 31.01
C GLN A 3 -4.23 -21.77 30.09
N ILE A 4 -4.12 -20.43 30.03
CA ILE A 4 -4.02 -19.66 28.76
C ILE A 4 -3.24 -18.36 29.04
N SER A 5 -1.91 -18.41 28.92
CA SER A 5 -1.09 -17.23 28.61
C SER A 5 -0.64 -17.41 27.17
N GLN A 6 -1.48 -17.00 26.23
CA GLN A 6 -1.11 -16.92 24.82
C GLN A 6 -0.12 -15.77 24.68
N GLY A 7 1.16 -16.10 24.58
CA GLY A 7 2.19 -15.18 24.14
C GLY A 7 1.84 -14.69 22.75
N LEU A 8 1.95 -13.39 22.53
CA LEU A 8 1.91 -12.79 21.20
C LEU A 8 3.15 -13.31 20.46
N GLU A 9 3.02 -14.43 19.75
CA GLU A 9 4.07 -14.95 18.88
C GLU A 9 4.37 -13.89 17.83
N ALA A 10 5.60 -13.36 17.86
CA ALA A 10 6.11 -12.55 16.77
C ALA A 10 6.01 -13.36 15.48
N ILE A 11 5.17 -12.90 14.54
CA ILE A 11 5.03 -13.53 13.24
C ILE A 11 6.43 -13.53 12.61
N PRO A 12 7.03 -14.70 12.35
CA PRO A 12 8.35 -14.74 11.75
C PRO A 12 8.28 -14.07 10.38
N GLN A 13 9.22 -13.17 10.09
CA GLN A 13 9.49 -12.59 8.77
C GLN A 13 9.87 -13.71 7.81
N THR A 14 8.87 -14.47 7.40
CA THR A 14 8.98 -15.50 6.37
C THR A 14 8.91 -14.76 5.05
N ALA A 15 9.97 -14.92 4.25
CA ALA A 15 10.03 -14.36 2.91
C ALA A 15 8.72 -14.65 2.17
N SER A 16 8.12 -13.60 1.60
CA SER A 16 6.82 -13.68 0.94
C SER A 16 6.78 -14.88 -0.02
N PRO A 17 5.78 -15.78 0.09
CA PRO A 17 5.66 -16.92 -0.81
C PRO A 17 5.68 -16.47 -2.27
N ARG A 18 6.29 -17.23 -3.18
CA ARG A 18 6.46 -16.84 -4.59
C ARG A 18 5.13 -16.34 -5.17
N GLY A 19 5.15 -15.12 -5.73
CA GLY A 19 3.97 -14.50 -6.34
C GLY A 19 3.09 -13.70 -5.38
N ARG A 20 3.49 -13.52 -4.12
CA ARG A 20 2.80 -12.66 -3.15
C ARG A 20 3.57 -11.37 -2.87
N PHE A 21 2.82 -10.32 -2.56
CA PHE A 21 3.37 -9.06 -2.02
C PHE A 21 3.74 -9.23 -0.54
N PHE A 22 2.85 -9.81 0.26
CA PHE A 22 3.03 -10.01 1.71
C PHE A 22 2.63 -11.43 2.13
N THR A 23 3.21 -11.88 3.23
CA THR A 23 2.78 -13.10 3.92
C THR A 23 1.44 -12.86 4.63
N ASN A 24 1.26 -11.69 5.26
CA ASN A 24 0.00 -11.27 5.85
C ASN A 24 -1.11 -11.24 4.81
N GLN A 25 -2.19 -12.00 5.07
CA GLN A 25 -3.27 -12.18 4.12
C GLN A 25 -3.99 -10.87 3.78
N THR A 26 -4.20 -10.01 4.77
CA THR A 26 -4.89 -8.73 4.57
C THR A 26 -4.04 -7.78 3.74
N PHE A 27 -2.76 -7.62 4.07
CA PHE A 27 -1.85 -6.74 3.32
C PHE A 27 -1.70 -7.21 1.87
N HIS A 28 -1.58 -8.52 1.67
CA HIS A 28 -1.49 -9.09 0.33
C HIS A 28 -2.76 -8.86 -0.49
N TYR A 29 -3.93 -9.15 0.09
CA TYR A 29 -5.22 -8.96 -0.58
C TYR A 29 -5.42 -7.51 -0.99
N GLU A 30 -5.13 -6.58 -0.08
CA GLU A 30 -5.29 -5.15 -0.32
C GLU A 30 -4.34 -4.63 -1.41
N THR A 31 -3.08 -5.07 -1.38
CA THR A 31 -2.11 -4.74 -2.44
C THR A 31 -2.56 -5.30 -3.80
N LEU A 32 -3.06 -6.54 -3.83
CA LEU A 32 -3.58 -7.17 -5.04
C LEU A 32 -4.84 -6.45 -5.55
N ARG A 33 -5.73 -6.02 -4.65
CA ARG A 33 -6.89 -5.20 -5.00
C ARG A 33 -6.46 -3.89 -5.64
N ASN A 34 -5.43 -3.24 -5.08
CA ASN A 34 -4.88 -2.00 -5.62
C ASN A 34 -4.33 -2.19 -7.04
N ALA A 35 -3.65 -3.31 -7.32
CA ALA A 35 -3.17 -3.65 -8.65
C ALA A 35 -4.29 -3.71 -9.71
N GLY A 36 -5.52 -4.07 -9.31
CA GLY A 36 -6.69 -4.05 -10.18
C GLY A 36 -7.05 -2.66 -10.74
N TYR A 37 -6.59 -1.58 -10.10
CA TYR A 37 -6.83 -0.20 -10.54
C TYR A 37 -5.80 0.33 -11.54
N ILE A 38 -4.78 -0.47 -11.90
CA ILE A 38 -3.72 -0.04 -12.83
C ILE A 38 -4.30 0.21 -14.23
N LEU A 39 -5.16 -0.68 -14.72
CA LEU A 39 -5.76 -0.54 -16.06
C LEU A 39 -6.70 0.67 -16.17
N SER A 40 -7.31 1.09 -15.06
CA SER A 40 -8.14 2.30 -15.02
C SER A 40 -7.32 3.57 -14.76
N GLN A 41 -5.98 3.48 -14.72
CA GLN A 41 -5.04 4.57 -14.42
C GLN A 41 -5.22 5.19 -13.02
N CYS A 42 -5.92 4.49 -12.12
CA CYS A 42 -6.13 4.92 -10.73
C CYS A 42 -5.04 4.38 -9.79
N ALA A 43 -4.11 3.57 -10.32
CA ALA A 43 -2.85 3.18 -9.68
C ALA A 43 -1.77 3.04 -10.76
N ASP A 44 -0.50 3.13 -10.36
CA ASP A 44 0.65 2.76 -11.21
C ASP A 44 1.39 1.57 -10.59
N LEU A 45 1.90 0.66 -11.44
CA LEU A 45 2.59 -0.55 -10.99
C LEU A 45 3.90 -0.21 -10.28
N GLY A 46 4.69 0.72 -10.82
CA GLY A 46 5.96 1.13 -10.24
C GLY A 46 5.75 1.82 -8.90
N GLU A 47 4.80 2.77 -8.84
CA GLU A 47 4.45 3.46 -7.60
C GLU A 47 3.98 2.48 -6.52
N MET A 48 3.12 1.51 -6.88
CA MET A 48 2.66 0.46 -5.98
C MET A 48 3.81 -0.40 -5.47
N LEU A 49 4.68 -0.89 -6.37
CA LEU A 49 5.80 -1.75 -5.99
C LEU A 49 6.81 -1.03 -5.10
N GLU A 50 7.17 0.22 -5.41
CA GLU A 50 8.04 1.02 -4.54
C GLU A 50 7.41 1.28 -3.18
N THR A 51 6.11 1.58 -3.13
CA THR A 51 5.40 1.74 -1.85
C THR A 51 5.46 0.47 -1.00
N THR A 52 5.21 -0.68 -1.61
CA THR A 52 5.18 -1.96 -0.88
C THR A 52 6.52 -2.39 -0.30
N LYS A 53 7.65 -1.93 -0.88
CA LYS A 53 8.99 -2.21 -0.36
C LYS A 53 9.26 -1.54 0.99
N GLU A 54 8.61 -0.41 1.25
CA GLU A 54 8.78 0.37 2.48
C GLU A 54 7.91 -0.15 3.64
N ILE A 55 7.00 -1.09 3.36
CA ILE A 55 6.05 -1.62 4.35
C ILE A 55 6.66 -2.83 5.05
N ALA A 56 6.75 -2.76 6.38
CA ALA A 56 7.14 -3.89 7.21
C ALA A 56 5.96 -4.88 7.35
N GLU A 57 6.28 -6.17 7.24
CA GLU A 57 5.30 -7.26 7.31
C GLU A 57 4.47 -7.19 8.60
N GLY A 58 3.15 -7.03 8.46
CA GLY A 58 2.21 -6.98 9.58
C GLY A 58 2.21 -5.69 10.40
N ASP A 59 2.99 -4.67 10.04
CA ASP A 59 3.01 -3.38 10.75
C ASP A 59 2.07 -2.36 10.10
N LEU A 60 0.98 -2.05 10.82
CA LEU A 60 -0.03 -1.09 10.40
C LEU A 60 0.50 0.35 10.26
N GLN A 61 1.49 0.74 11.07
CA GLN A 61 2.03 2.10 10.98
C GLN A 61 2.90 2.25 9.74
N SER A 62 3.72 1.25 9.41
CA SER A 62 4.45 1.23 8.14
C SER A 62 3.51 1.18 6.92
N TRP A 63 2.40 0.46 7.01
CA TRP A 63 1.36 0.42 5.96
C TRP A 63 0.79 1.81 5.71
N TYR A 64 0.23 2.43 6.75
CA TYR A 64 -0.35 3.77 6.65
C TYR A 64 0.68 4.78 6.15
N GLY A 65 1.87 4.79 6.75
CA GLY A 65 2.93 5.75 6.44
C GLY A 65 3.41 5.66 4.98
N ALA A 66 3.63 4.45 4.46
CA ALA A 66 4.11 4.27 3.09
C ALA A 66 3.08 4.71 2.04
N TRP A 67 1.80 4.34 2.24
CA TRP A 67 0.72 4.74 1.34
C TRP A 67 0.46 6.26 1.39
N ALA A 68 0.44 6.85 2.59
CA ALA A 68 0.29 8.28 2.78
C ALA A 68 1.43 9.07 2.12
N ALA A 69 2.69 8.66 2.34
CA ALA A 69 3.85 9.31 1.73
C ALA A 69 3.80 9.26 0.19
N THR A 70 3.27 8.18 -0.38
CA THR A 70 3.10 8.05 -1.84
C THR A 70 1.97 8.94 -2.35
N ALA A 71 0.87 9.06 -1.61
CA ALA A 71 -0.21 10.00 -1.91
C ALA A 71 0.31 11.45 -1.89
N ASP A 72 1.00 11.87 -0.84
CA ASP A 72 1.59 13.22 -0.71
C ASP A 72 2.53 13.56 -1.88
N ARG A 73 3.38 12.59 -2.27
CA ARG A 73 4.28 12.76 -3.42
C ARG A 73 3.51 12.99 -4.73
N LEU A 74 2.38 12.32 -4.90
CA LEU A 74 1.52 12.48 -6.08
C LEU A 74 0.71 13.76 -6.05
N GLU A 75 0.23 14.20 -4.90
CA GLU A 75 -0.41 15.51 -4.76
C GLU A 75 0.58 16.62 -5.13
N ALA A 76 1.82 16.53 -4.65
CA ALA A 76 2.88 17.46 -5.03
C ALA A 76 3.22 17.37 -6.53
N LEU A 77 3.11 16.19 -7.16
CA LEU A 77 3.28 16.02 -8.61
C LEU A 77 2.14 16.69 -9.38
N ALA A 78 0.91 16.47 -8.97
CA ALA A 78 -0.25 17.07 -9.58
C ALA A 78 -0.20 18.61 -9.48
N ALA A 79 0.22 19.15 -8.33
CA ALA A 79 0.35 20.59 -8.10
C ALA A 79 1.31 21.27 -9.09
N ARG A 80 2.44 20.63 -9.45
CA ARG A 80 3.43 21.17 -10.38
C ARG A 80 3.17 20.84 -11.86
N THR A 81 2.22 19.96 -12.16
CA THR A 81 1.91 19.52 -13.53
C THR A 81 0.98 20.52 -14.22
N GLN A 82 1.30 20.92 -15.45
CA GLN A 82 0.52 21.89 -16.22
C GLN A 82 -0.54 21.24 -17.11
N ASP A 83 -0.22 20.07 -17.69
CA ASP A 83 -1.17 19.33 -18.53
C ASP A 83 -2.37 18.86 -17.70
N PRO A 84 -3.61 19.26 -18.05
CA PRO A 84 -4.79 18.94 -17.24
C PRO A 84 -5.05 17.45 -17.07
N LEU A 85 -4.82 16.65 -18.12
CA LEU A 85 -5.04 15.20 -18.07
C LEU A 85 -4.03 14.52 -17.13
N SER A 86 -2.75 14.84 -17.27
CA SER A 86 -1.70 14.32 -16.41
C SER A 86 -1.88 14.76 -14.96
N LYS A 87 -2.28 16.02 -14.74
CA LYS A 87 -2.61 16.56 -13.41
C LYS A 87 -3.77 15.81 -12.76
N GLY A 88 -4.86 15.62 -13.50
CA GLY A 88 -6.02 14.85 -13.04
C GLY A 88 -5.65 13.39 -12.71
N GLY A 89 -4.87 12.75 -13.57
CA GLY A 89 -4.38 11.39 -13.34
C GLY A 89 -3.54 11.27 -12.07
N ALA A 90 -2.65 12.23 -11.79
CA ALA A 90 -1.88 12.25 -10.56
C ALA A 90 -2.75 12.41 -9.30
N TYR A 91 -3.76 13.30 -9.32
CA TYR A 91 -4.72 13.41 -8.21
C TYR A 91 -5.58 12.16 -8.01
N MET A 92 -6.01 11.51 -9.09
CA MET A 92 -6.77 10.26 -9.01
C MET A 92 -5.95 9.17 -8.33
N ARG A 93 -4.68 9.01 -8.69
CA ARG A 93 -3.78 8.05 -8.03
C ARG A 93 -3.49 8.43 -6.58
N ALA A 94 -3.30 9.72 -6.27
CA ALA A 94 -3.13 10.20 -4.89
C ALA A 94 -4.32 9.80 -4.02
N SER A 95 -5.55 10.03 -4.48
CA SER A 95 -6.78 9.63 -3.77
C SER A 95 -6.85 8.12 -3.55
N THR A 96 -6.47 7.30 -4.55
CA THR A 96 -6.40 5.85 -4.39
C THR A 96 -5.42 5.45 -3.27
N TYR A 97 -4.23 6.04 -3.23
CA TYR A 97 -3.21 5.69 -2.23
C TYR A 97 -3.53 6.21 -0.83
N GLN A 98 -4.18 7.37 -0.71
CA GLN A 98 -4.73 7.82 0.58
C GLN A 98 -5.73 6.79 1.13
N ARG A 99 -6.67 6.34 0.29
CA ARG A 99 -7.66 5.31 0.64
C ARG A 99 -7.00 3.97 1.00
N MET A 100 -5.86 3.63 0.41
CA MET A 100 -5.11 2.43 0.75
C MET A 100 -4.53 2.51 2.16
N GLY A 101 -4.02 3.67 2.57
CA GLY A 101 -3.47 3.88 3.91
C GLY A 101 -4.52 3.73 5.01
N GLU A 102 -5.76 4.15 4.76
CA GLU A 102 -6.87 4.16 5.73
C GLU A 102 -7.62 2.83 5.89
N PHE A 103 -7.25 1.80 5.12
CA PHE A 103 -8.01 0.55 5.10
C PHE A 103 -7.90 -0.30 6.39
N LEU A 104 -6.86 -0.09 7.21
CA LEU A 104 -6.55 -0.87 8.41
C LEU A 104 -6.43 0.00 9.66
#